data_AF-A0A2V1JR79-F1
#
_entry.id   AF-A0A2V1JR79-F1
#
_cell.length_a   1.000
_cell.length_b   1.000
_cell.length_c   1.000
_cell.angle_alpha   90.00
_cell.angle_beta   90.00
_cell.angle_gamma   90.00
#
_symmetry.space_group_name_H-M   'P 1'
#
loop_
_entity.id
_entity.type
_entity.pdbx_description
1 polymer ?
#
loop_
_entity_poly.entity_id
_entity_poly.type
_entity_poly.pdbx_seq_one_letter_code
_entity_poly.pdbx_strand_id
1 'polypeptide(L)'
;MTNREKYAERILDIACSGTRIAVEKNVMGPVPCKDILCKDCYFKVNAGSRCNDACKEWCESEYVEPQIDWSKVPVDTPILVKNIENSEWLHRHFAKFEDGIVYAWDNGRTSWSLLSDEVIDWKYAKLAEESNG
;
A
#
# COMPACT_ATOMS: atom_id res chain seq x y z
N MET A 1 -3.29 8.10 10.69
CA MET A 1 -4.61 8.13 10.01
C MET A 1 -5.24 6.78 10.27
N THR A 2 -6.53 6.72 10.56
CA THR A 2 -7.22 5.44 10.79
C THR A 2 -7.49 4.71 9.48
N ASN A 3 -7.72 3.39 9.53
CA ASN A 3 -8.18 2.65 8.35
C ASN A 3 -9.48 3.20 7.78
N ARG A 4 -10.40 3.70 8.64
CA ARG A 4 -11.63 4.37 8.21
C ARG A 4 -11.34 5.59 7.35
N GLU A 5 -10.37 6.41 7.74
CA GLU A 5 -9.97 7.61 6.99
C GLU A 5 -9.28 7.22 5.68
N LYS A 6 -8.36 6.24 5.72
CA LYS A 6 -7.61 5.78 4.54
C LYS A 6 -8.52 5.17 3.47
N TYR A 7 -9.53 4.39 3.87
CA TYR A 7 -10.37 3.61 2.95
C TYR A 7 -11.81 4.13 2.85
N ALA A 8 -12.07 5.40 3.19
CA ALA A 8 -13.42 5.95 3.32
C ALA A 8 -14.31 5.66 2.09
N GLU A 9 -13.84 5.94 0.87
CA GLU A 9 -14.60 5.73 -0.36
C GLU A 9 -14.92 4.24 -0.58
N ARG A 10 -13.90 3.37 -0.47
CA ARG A 10 -14.07 1.92 -0.66
C ARG A 10 -14.98 1.29 0.40
N ILE A 11 -14.93 1.78 1.64
CA ILE A 11 -15.83 1.38 2.72
C ILE A 11 -17.28 1.77 2.38
N LEU A 12 -17.50 2.99 1.86
CA LEU A 12 -18.82 3.45 1.43
C LEU A 12 -19.36 2.62 0.26
N ASP A 13 -18.53 2.31 -0.74
CA ASP A 13 -18.93 1.48 -1.89
C ASP A 13 -19.39 0.08 -1.45
N ILE A 14 -18.63 -0.55 -0.54
CA ILE A 14 -18.98 -1.86 0.01
C ILE A 14 -20.30 -1.77 0.80
N ALA A 15 -20.46 -0.75 1.65
CA ALA A 15 -21.69 -0.56 2.43
C ALA A 15 -22.92 -0.36 1.53
N CYS A 16 -22.80 0.45 0.47
CA CYS A 16 -23.86 0.67 -0.52
C CYS A 16 -24.23 -0.59 -1.32
N SER A 17 -23.30 -1.55 -1.46
CA SER A 17 -23.58 -2.83 -2.12
C SER A 17 -24.46 -3.79 -1.28
N GLY A 18 -24.76 -3.45 -0.02
CA GLY A 18 -25.58 -4.27 0.88
C GLY A 18 -24.85 -5.48 1.48
N THR A 19 -23.53 -5.56 1.33
CA THR A 19 -22.71 -6.63 1.93
C THR A 19 -21.98 -6.13 3.18
N ARG A 20 -21.42 -7.06 3.94
CA ARG A 20 -20.55 -6.74 5.09
C ARG A 20 -19.14 -6.45 4.59
N ILE A 21 -18.41 -5.63 5.33
CA ILE A 21 -16.98 -5.40 5.10
C ILE A 21 -16.19 -6.59 5.67
N ALA A 22 -15.27 -7.11 4.87
CA ALA A 22 -14.20 -8.00 5.29
C ALA A 22 -12.86 -7.33 4.97
N VAL A 23 -11.77 -7.84 5.52
CA VAL A 23 -10.41 -7.35 5.25
C VAL A 23 -9.58 -8.51 4.74
N GLU A 24 -8.93 -8.36 3.59
CA GLU A 24 -8.08 -9.41 3.04
C GLU A 24 -6.75 -9.48 3.80
N LYS A 25 -6.38 -10.66 4.33
CA LYS A 25 -5.21 -10.81 5.23
C LYS A 25 -3.85 -10.40 4.64
N ASN A 26 -3.68 -10.46 3.32
CA ASN A 26 -2.39 -10.21 2.67
C ASN A 26 -2.24 -8.76 2.21
N VAL A 27 -3.35 -8.19 1.72
CA VAL A 27 -3.39 -6.81 1.20
C VAL A 27 -3.73 -5.82 2.31
N MET A 28 -4.36 -6.30 3.40
CA MET A 28 -4.84 -5.51 4.52
C MET A 28 -5.84 -4.42 4.13
N GLY A 29 -6.53 -4.61 3.00
CA GLY A 29 -7.54 -3.70 2.47
C GLY A 29 -8.97 -4.24 2.60
N PRO A 30 -9.99 -3.37 2.59
CA PRO A 30 -11.37 -3.77 2.72
C PRO A 30 -11.92 -4.39 1.43
N VAL A 31 -12.66 -5.48 1.55
CA VAL A 31 -13.32 -6.20 0.45
C VAL A 31 -14.75 -6.56 0.85
N PRO A 32 -15.67 -6.75 -0.11
CA PRO A 32 -16.95 -7.35 0.17
C PRO A 32 -16.79 -8.72 0.83
N CYS A 33 -17.49 -8.96 1.95
CA CYS A 33 -17.41 -10.23 2.66
C CYS A 33 -17.88 -11.42 1.81
N LYS A 34 -18.78 -11.18 0.85
CA LYS A 34 -19.21 -12.19 -0.13
C LYS A 34 -18.13 -12.64 -1.12
N ASP A 35 -17.05 -11.87 -1.28
CA ASP A 35 -16.02 -12.09 -2.31
C ASP A 35 -14.76 -12.76 -1.74
N ILE A 36 -14.71 -13.06 -0.44
CA ILE A 36 -13.55 -13.67 0.23
C ILE A 36 -13.98 -14.81 1.16
N LEU A 37 -13.14 -15.85 1.26
CA LEU A 37 -13.35 -16.93 2.22
C LEU A 37 -12.97 -16.47 3.64
N CYS A 38 -13.71 -16.92 4.66
CA CYS A 38 -13.41 -16.58 6.06
C CYS A 38 -11.97 -16.93 6.50
N LYS A 39 -11.36 -17.97 5.89
CA LYS A 39 -9.96 -18.37 6.15
C LYS A 39 -8.92 -17.35 5.63
N ASP A 40 -9.32 -16.53 4.68
CA ASP A 40 -8.51 -15.51 4.01
C ASP A 40 -8.84 -14.09 4.49
N CYS A 41 -9.89 -13.94 5.30
CA CYS A 41 -10.25 -12.71 5.99
C CYS A 41 -9.37 -12.49 7.24
N TYR A 42 -8.87 -11.27 7.41
CA TYR A 42 -8.08 -10.81 8.56
C TYR A 42 -8.86 -10.87 9.88
N PHE A 43 -10.19 -10.70 9.84
CA PHE A 43 -11.06 -10.84 11.02
C PHE A 43 -11.21 -12.27 11.51
N LYS A 44 -10.39 -13.19 11.00
CA LYS A 44 -10.37 -14.64 11.24
C LYS A 44 -10.99 -14.98 12.59
N VAL A 45 -12.25 -15.39 12.53
CA VAL A 45 -13.11 -15.50 13.71
C VAL A 45 -12.57 -16.61 14.59
N ASN A 46 -11.87 -16.27 15.67
CA ASN A 46 -11.89 -17.11 16.86
C ASN A 46 -13.35 -17.17 17.31
N ALA A 47 -13.85 -18.35 17.66
CA ALA A 47 -15.26 -18.73 17.82
C ALA A 47 -16.10 -17.94 18.86
N GLY A 48 -15.77 -16.68 19.17
CA GLY A 48 -16.49 -15.78 20.07
C GLY A 48 -16.61 -14.32 19.63
N SER A 49 -15.83 -13.79 18.67
CA SER A 49 -15.95 -12.39 18.21
C SER A 49 -16.84 -12.26 16.97
N ARG A 50 -17.75 -11.28 16.95
CA ARG A 50 -18.61 -11.02 15.78
C ARG A 50 -17.82 -10.21 14.76
N CYS A 51 -17.95 -10.53 13.46
CA CYS A 51 -17.26 -9.81 12.39
C CYS A 51 -17.50 -8.29 12.42
N ASN A 52 -18.66 -7.85 12.92
CA ASN A 52 -18.98 -6.43 13.04
C ASN A 52 -18.09 -5.72 14.08
N ASP A 53 -17.79 -6.38 15.20
CA ASP A 53 -16.96 -5.80 16.26
C ASP A 53 -15.51 -5.70 15.77
N ALA A 54 -15.00 -6.77 15.16
CA ALA A 54 -13.66 -6.78 14.54
C ALA A 54 -13.53 -5.74 13.41
N CYS A 55 -14.59 -5.53 12.61
CA CYS A 55 -14.62 -4.49 11.59
C CYS A 55 -14.56 -3.09 12.20
N LYS A 56 -15.29 -2.85 13.30
CA LYS A 56 -15.26 -1.56 13.99
C LYS A 56 -13.88 -1.28 14.56
N GLU A 57 -13.29 -2.25 15.26
CA GLU A 57 -11.93 -2.15 15.82
C GLU A 57 -10.89 -1.88 14.72
N TRP A 58 -10.96 -2.60 13.59
CA TRP A 58 -10.06 -2.37 12.47
C TRP A 58 -10.25 -0.99 11.84
N CYS A 59 -11.49 -0.51 11.68
CA CYS A 59 -11.77 0.84 11.17
C CYS A 59 -11.15 1.93 12.07
N GLU A 60 -11.14 1.71 13.38
CA GLU A 60 -10.62 2.65 14.38
C GLU A 60 -9.09 2.51 14.61
N SER A 61 -8.47 1.40 14.21
CA SER A 61 -7.03 1.23 14.32
C SER A 61 -6.25 2.13 13.35
N GLU A 62 -5.04 2.53 13.75
CA GLU A 62 -4.11 3.26 12.89
C GLU A 62 -3.80 2.44 11.62
N TYR A 63 -3.91 3.11 10.48
CA TYR A 63 -3.50 2.56 9.19
C TYR A 63 -1.98 2.40 9.17
N VAL A 64 -1.54 1.17 8.93
CA VAL A 64 -0.15 0.85 8.67
C VAL A 64 0.00 0.62 7.18
N GLU A 65 0.83 1.43 6.53
CA GLU A 65 1.13 1.26 5.12
C GLU A 65 1.78 -0.12 4.92
N PRO A 66 1.26 -0.96 4.00
CA PRO A 66 1.82 -2.28 3.76
C PRO A 66 3.32 -2.17 3.49
N GLN A 67 4.14 -2.91 4.24
CA GLN A 67 5.58 -2.92 4.01
C GLN A 67 5.84 -3.61 2.67
N ILE A 68 6.22 -2.80 1.67
CA ILE A 68 6.69 -3.29 0.38
C ILE A 68 8.02 -3.99 0.61
N ASP A 69 8.13 -5.25 0.19
CA ASP A 69 9.40 -5.95 0.13
C ASP A 69 10.21 -5.42 -1.07
N TRP A 70 10.90 -4.31 -0.84
CA TRP A 70 11.70 -3.62 -1.84
C TRP A 70 12.81 -4.49 -2.44
N SER A 71 13.22 -5.57 -1.77
CA SER A 71 14.18 -6.54 -2.32
C SER A 71 13.64 -7.32 -3.53
N LYS A 72 12.32 -7.34 -3.71
CA LYS A 72 11.63 -8.04 -4.80
C LYS A 72 11.07 -7.10 -5.87
N VAL A 73 11.18 -5.79 -5.67
CA VAL A 73 10.69 -4.81 -6.65
C VAL A 73 11.64 -4.81 -7.85
N PRO A 74 11.14 -5.01 -9.08
CA PRO A 74 11.99 -4.95 -10.28
C PRO A 74 12.63 -3.58 -10.48
N VAL A 75 13.86 -3.56 -10.99
CA VAL A 75 14.50 -2.32 -11.47
C VAL A 75 13.60 -1.64 -12.49
N ASP A 76 13.61 -0.31 -12.48
CA ASP A 76 12.78 0.58 -13.27
C ASP A 76 11.28 0.57 -12.95
N THR A 77 10.85 -0.07 -11.87
CA THR A 77 9.45 0.03 -11.41
C THR A 77 9.12 1.50 -11.05
N PRO A 78 8.02 2.08 -11.57
CA PRO A 78 7.58 3.41 -11.19
C PRO A 78 7.27 3.51 -9.69
N ILE A 79 7.88 4.50 -9.03
CA ILE A 79 7.72 4.75 -7.60
C ILE A 79 7.53 6.23 -7.33
N LEU A 80 6.92 6.52 -6.19
CA LEU A 80 6.82 7.84 -5.62
C LEU A 80 7.78 7.94 -4.43
N VAL A 81 8.61 8.97 -4.42
CA VAL A 81 9.65 9.16 -3.38
C VAL A 81 9.63 10.57 -2.80
N LYS A 82 10.07 10.71 -1.54
CA LYS A 82 10.32 12.01 -0.89
C LYS A 82 11.25 11.86 0.32
N ASN A 83 11.93 12.94 0.69
CA ASN A 83 12.79 12.99 1.88
C ASN A 83 12.16 13.74 3.05
N ILE A 84 11.21 14.64 2.76
CA ILE A 84 10.52 15.46 3.75
C ILE A 84 9.06 15.00 3.82
N GLU A 85 8.58 14.70 5.02
CA GLU A 85 7.25 14.13 5.25
C GLU A 85 6.11 14.97 4.65
N ASN A 86 6.20 16.31 4.70
CA ASN A 86 5.20 17.23 4.17
C ASN A 86 5.53 17.79 2.76
N SER A 87 6.46 17.16 2.04
CA SER A 87 6.77 17.54 0.66
C SER A 87 5.95 16.75 -0.36
N GLU A 88 5.86 17.30 -1.58
CA GLU A 88 5.26 16.63 -2.73
C GLU A 88 6.00 15.34 -3.05
N TRP A 89 5.24 14.34 -3.53
CA TRP A 89 5.80 13.08 -3.99
C TRP A 89 6.42 13.25 -5.37
N LEU A 90 7.66 12.81 -5.53
CA LEU A 90 8.36 12.84 -6.81
C LEU A 90 8.20 11.52 -7.54
N HIS A 91 7.80 11.58 -8.80
CA HIS A 91 7.81 10.41 -9.69
C HIS A 91 9.24 10.05 -10.08
N ARG A 92 9.63 8.81 -9.78
CA ARG A 92 10.94 8.23 -10.11
C ARG A 92 10.77 6.77 -10.51
N HIS A 93 11.88 6.16 -10.89
CA HIS A 93 11.96 4.73 -11.18
C HIS A 93 12.92 4.07 -10.17
N PHE A 94 12.49 2.92 -9.64
CA PHE A 94 13.26 2.15 -8.66
C PHE A 94 14.59 1.68 -9.25
N ALA A 95 15.68 1.88 -8.52
CA ALA A 95 17.00 1.46 -8.95
C ALA A 95 17.48 0.22 -8.17
N LYS A 96 17.46 0.29 -6.84
CA LYS A 96 17.87 -0.81 -5.95
C LYS A 96 17.36 -0.62 -4.53
N PHE A 97 17.49 -1.67 -3.73
CA PHE A 97 17.25 -1.67 -2.29
C PHE A 97 18.45 -2.28 -1.57
N GLU A 98 19.09 -1.51 -0.70
CA GLU A 98 20.32 -1.90 0.01
C GLU A 98 20.29 -1.30 1.42
N ASP A 99 20.68 -2.08 2.43
CA ASP A 99 20.72 -1.65 3.84
C ASP A 99 19.41 -1.02 4.38
N GLY A 100 18.26 -1.45 3.87
CA GLY A 100 16.96 -0.92 4.27
C GLY A 100 16.58 0.40 3.58
N ILE A 101 17.38 0.86 2.62
CA ILE A 101 17.22 2.13 1.92
C ILE A 101 16.78 1.88 0.47
N VAL A 102 15.75 2.61 0.05
CA VAL A 102 15.28 2.61 -1.35
C VAL A 102 16.08 3.63 -2.14
N TYR A 103 16.64 3.19 -3.26
CA TYR A 103 17.32 4.04 -4.21
C TYR A 103 16.49 4.19 -5.49
N ALA A 104 16.45 5.39 -6.04
CA ALA A 104 15.79 5.70 -7.29
C ALA A 104 16.74 6.41 -8.25
N TRP A 105 16.51 6.22 -9.55
CA TRP A 105 17.27 6.94 -10.59
C TRP A 105 17.00 8.45 -10.53
N ASP A 106 18.02 9.26 -10.77
CA ASP A 106 17.86 10.70 -10.77
C ASP A 106 17.06 11.22 -11.99
N ASN A 107 16.40 12.37 -11.84
CA ASN A 107 15.70 13.10 -12.90
C ASN A 107 14.64 12.28 -13.69
N GLY A 108 14.00 11.30 -13.06
CA GLY A 108 12.97 10.47 -13.70
C GLY A 108 13.50 9.51 -14.77
N ARG A 109 14.81 9.29 -14.79
CA ARG A 109 15.49 8.36 -15.70
C ARG A 109 15.19 6.91 -15.34
N THR A 110 15.69 6.01 -16.18
CA THR A 110 15.70 4.56 -16.02
C THR A 110 17.09 4.01 -16.29
N SER A 111 17.29 2.71 -16.01
CA SER A 111 18.54 1.98 -16.31
C SER A 111 18.98 2.07 -17.78
N TRP A 112 18.06 2.35 -18.71
CA TRP A 112 18.33 2.47 -20.15
C TRP A 112 18.82 3.84 -20.60
N SER A 113 18.59 4.88 -19.80
CA SER A 113 18.79 6.29 -20.19
C SER A 113 20.02 6.94 -19.53
N LEU A 114 20.71 6.19 -18.67
CA LEU A 114 21.86 6.68 -17.91
C LEU A 114 23.19 6.35 -18.59
N LEU A 115 24.10 7.33 -18.56
CA LEU A 115 25.52 7.17 -18.88
C LEU A 115 26.36 6.94 -17.59
N SER A 116 25.76 7.12 -16.40
CA SER A 116 26.36 6.96 -15.07
C SER A 116 25.36 6.36 -14.07
N ASP A 117 25.85 5.61 -13.08
CA ASP A 117 25.03 4.96 -12.02
C ASP A 117 24.50 5.94 -10.96
N GLU A 118 24.03 7.12 -11.36
CA GLU A 118 23.54 8.14 -10.44
C GLU A 118 22.18 7.76 -9.85
N VAL A 119 22.25 7.15 -8.67
CA VAL A 119 21.11 6.78 -7.83
C VAL A 119 21.09 7.64 -6.57
N ILE A 120 19.89 8.01 -6.14
CA ILE A 120 19.66 8.83 -4.95
C ILE A 120 18.90 7.99 -3.92
N ASP A 121 19.32 8.04 -2.66
CA ASP A 121 18.61 7.45 -1.54
C ASP A 121 17.39 8.27 -1.13
N TRP A 122 16.32 7.57 -0.76
CA TRP A 122 15.05 8.19 -0.36
C TRP A 122 14.56 7.66 0.97
N LYS A 123 14.20 8.58 1.87
CA LYS A 123 13.68 8.27 3.21
C LYS A 123 12.27 7.65 3.16
N TYR A 124 11.45 8.09 2.23
CA TYR A 124 10.09 7.59 2.03
C TYR A 124 9.89 7.18 0.57
N ALA A 125 9.33 5.99 0.36
CA ALA A 125 9.01 5.46 -0.96
C ALA A 125 7.70 4.67 -0.90
N LYS A 126 6.93 4.71 -2.00
CA LYS A 126 5.78 3.83 -2.25
C LYS A 126 5.68 3.53 -3.75
N LEU A 127 5.00 2.45 -4.12
CA LEU A 127 4.71 2.18 -5.53
C LEU A 127 3.85 3.32 -6.10
N ALA A 128 4.15 3.74 -7.33
CA ALA A 128 3.23 4.59 -8.06
C ALA A 128 2.00 3.75 -8.43
N GLU A 129 0.80 4.24 -8.12
CA GLU A 129 -0.41 3.62 -8.66
C GLU A 129 -0.36 3.78 -10.18
N GLU A 130 -0.58 2.70 -10.93
CA GLU A 130 -0.75 2.80 -12.37
C GLU A 130 -1.95 3.72 -12.60
N SER A 131 -1.70 4.92 -13.12
CA SER A 131 -2.75 5.70 -13.74
C SER A 131 -3.24 4.85 -14.92
N ASN A 132 -4.33 4.11 -14.73
CA ASN A 132 -5.10 3.57 -15.84
C ASN A 132 -5.44 4.78 -16.71
N GLY A 133 -4.76 4.88 -17.85
CA GLY A 133 -4.87 5.98 -18.80
C GLY A 133 -6.23 6.08 -19.47
#